data_AF-A0A373VW80-F1
#
_entry.id   AF-A0A373VW80-F1
#
_cell.length_a   1.000
_cell.length_b   1.000
_cell.length_c   1.000
_cell.angle_alpha   90.00
_cell.angle_beta   90.00
_cell.angle_gamma   90.00
#
_symmetry.space_group_name_H-M   'P 1'
#
loop_
_entity.id
_entity.type
_entity.pdbx_description
1 polymer ?
#
loop_
_entity_poly.entity_id
_entity_poly.type
_entity_poly.pdbx_seq_one_letter_code
_entity_poly.pdbx_strand_id
1 'polypeptide(L)'
;MIPIAIYHCNISIVSRGKGKSAVAAAAYRSGEKLTNEWDGMTHDYTRKGGVVHTEIMLPPHAPPSFSDRSTLWNSVELYEKAGNAQLAREIDAALPIELSREEQIRLVREYCSSQFVSKGMCVDFAIHDTDSGNPHCHIMLTMRPLDERGAWAAKSKKEYDLDENGERIRLPNGRYKTHKVDLTGWNDKGNALLWRKAWADISNSYLERAGSTERIDHRSNAERGIDEIPTVHMGVAACQMEKKGIATEKGELNRAIRKSNRLIKEIRAQIGNLKEWIAGLLAAWETSPRKQQPPKSPNLANLLMKYLGVQREKSRKYSQSWQHQHAADELKTISQAANYLAEHGISTLDELDASLSSVSDEAFSIREGMKAAEQRMKELQKLIENGENYLQYKPIHAELKKLKNGWTNKRDKYEEAHRAELTLWNAASRYLHANLTDTKTLPISKWKQEYADLKEQRDTDYTKLKATRAEVAELQKIRKCVDIALKAEQPEQTQSRTKRHDIDR
;
A
#
# COMPACT_ATOMS: atom_id res chain seq x y z
N MET A 1 21.78 7.62 0.13
CA MET A 1 20.51 8.03 0.78
C MET A 1 20.87 8.35 2.23
N ILE A 2 20.70 9.60 2.67
CA ILE A 2 20.93 9.95 4.08
C ILE A 2 19.90 9.17 4.91
N PRO A 3 20.28 8.46 5.98
CA PRO A 3 19.32 7.78 6.81
C PRO A 3 18.44 8.81 7.52
N ILE A 4 17.15 8.50 7.62
CA ILE A 4 16.12 9.45 8.04
C ILE A 4 15.55 8.98 9.38
N ALA A 5 15.94 9.67 10.45
CA ALA A 5 15.34 9.51 11.76
C ALA A 5 13.85 9.91 11.75
N ILE A 6 13.06 9.29 12.63
CA ILE A 6 11.60 9.44 12.62
C ILE A 6 11.19 10.82 13.11
N TYR A 7 10.60 11.62 12.22
CA TYR A 7 10.05 12.93 12.56
C TYR A 7 8.67 12.82 13.25
N HIS A 8 8.53 13.42 14.42
CA HIS A 8 7.23 13.68 15.05
C HIS A 8 7.16 15.11 15.59
N CYS A 9 6.11 15.86 15.22
CA CYS A 9 5.76 17.16 15.78
C CYS A 9 4.26 17.42 15.61
N ASN A 10 3.50 17.03 16.64
CA ASN A 10 2.06 17.22 16.74
C ASN A 10 1.75 18.54 17.45
N ILE A 11 0.75 19.28 16.98
CA ILE A 11 0.34 20.57 17.54
C ILE A 11 -1.14 20.48 17.89
N SER A 12 -1.49 20.68 19.16
CA SER A 12 -2.83 20.50 19.70
C SER A 12 -3.26 21.70 20.56
N ILE A 13 -4.53 21.75 20.96
CA ILE A 13 -5.07 22.78 21.85
C ILE A 13 -5.65 22.11 23.11
N VAL A 14 -5.25 22.62 24.26
CA VAL A 14 -5.88 22.36 25.56
C VAL A 14 -7.10 23.28 25.65
N SER A 15 -8.31 22.72 25.60
CA SER A 15 -9.55 23.49 25.60
C SER A 15 -10.54 22.95 26.60
N ARG A 16 -11.09 23.86 27.41
CA ARG A 16 -12.09 23.58 28.45
C ARG A 16 -13.37 22.97 27.86
N GLY A 17 -13.76 23.39 26.67
CA GLY A 17 -14.90 22.85 25.92
C GLY A 17 -14.72 21.39 25.46
N LYS A 18 -13.54 20.80 25.65
CA LYS A 18 -13.25 19.38 25.44
C LYS A 18 -12.93 18.65 26.75
N GLY A 19 -13.31 19.21 27.91
CA GLY A 19 -13.04 18.65 29.23
C GLY A 19 -11.56 18.65 29.62
N LYS A 20 -10.74 19.53 29.05
CA LYS A 20 -9.31 19.65 29.39
C LYS A 20 -9.04 20.90 30.24
N SER A 21 -8.20 20.74 31.26
CA SER A 21 -7.59 21.82 32.04
C SER A 21 -6.12 22.04 31.64
N ALA A 22 -5.63 23.27 31.72
CA ALA A 22 -4.22 23.60 31.60
C ALA A 22 -3.42 23.17 32.83
N VAL A 23 -3.96 23.34 34.05
CA VAL A 23 -3.30 22.88 35.29
C VAL A 23 -3.18 21.35 35.31
N ALA A 24 -4.25 20.63 34.95
CA ALA A 24 -4.20 19.17 34.80
C ALA A 24 -3.18 18.73 33.75
N ALA A 25 -3.09 19.47 32.63
CA ALA A 25 -2.15 19.19 31.57
C ALA A 25 -0.69 19.43 32.01
N ALA A 26 -0.43 20.53 32.71
CA ALA A 26 0.88 20.89 33.24
C ALA A 26 1.35 19.83 34.25
N ALA A 27 0.53 19.51 35.26
CA ALA A 27 0.82 18.49 36.26
C ALA A 27 1.14 17.11 35.64
N TYR A 28 0.37 16.68 34.63
CA TYR A 28 0.61 15.42 33.93
C TYR A 28 1.95 15.40 33.18
N ARG A 29 2.42 16.56 32.69
CA ARG A 29 3.66 16.69 31.91
C ARG A 29 4.87 16.88 32.83
N SER A 30 4.76 17.63 33.92
CA SER A 30 5.85 17.76 34.89
C SER A 30 5.97 16.57 35.86
N GLY A 31 4.93 15.74 35.99
CA GLY A 31 4.89 14.68 37.01
C GLY A 31 4.65 15.23 38.42
N GLU A 32 4.01 16.39 38.52
CA GLU A 32 3.80 17.10 39.79
C GLU A 32 2.38 16.92 40.32
N LYS A 33 2.14 17.49 41.51
CA LYS A 33 0.82 17.64 42.11
C LYS A 33 0.42 19.11 42.08
N LEU A 34 -0.55 19.46 41.24
CA LEU A 34 -1.07 20.84 41.14
C LEU A 34 -2.57 20.86 41.43
N THR A 35 -3.03 21.93 42.07
CA THR A 35 -4.46 22.20 42.28
C THR A 35 -4.93 23.26 41.28
N ASN A 36 -6.02 22.97 40.59
CA ASN A 36 -6.70 23.93 39.72
C ASN A 36 -7.63 24.81 40.58
N GLU A 37 -7.31 26.09 40.70
CA GLU A 37 -8.06 27.07 41.48
C GLU A 37 -9.41 27.43 40.83
N TRP A 38 -9.63 27.10 39.56
CA TRP A 38 -10.88 27.38 38.85
C TRP A 38 -12.02 26.39 39.16
N ASP A 39 -11.71 25.11 39.38
CA ASP A 39 -12.69 24.06 39.72
C ASP A 39 -12.42 23.36 41.07
N GLY A 40 -11.30 23.68 41.74
CA GLY A 40 -10.87 23.08 42.99
C GLY A 40 -10.25 21.68 42.86
N MET A 41 -10.08 21.15 41.64
CA MET A 41 -9.58 19.79 41.45
C MET A 41 -8.05 19.71 41.67
N THR A 42 -7.61 18.73 42.45
CA THR A 42 -6.18 18.41 42.60
C THR A 42 -5.78 17.30 41.63
N HIS A 43 -4.76 17.56 40.81
CA HIS A 43 -4.20 16.63 39.84
C HIS A 43 -2.84 16.14 40.35
N ASP A 44 -2.77 14.91 40.84
CA ASP A 44 -1.57 14.31 41.43
C ASP A 44 -0.94 13.28 40.49
N TYR A 45 0.16 13.67 39.84
CA TYR A 45 0.93 12.82 38.93
C TYR A 45 2.34 12.52 39.46
N THR A 46 2.58 12.68 40.76
CA THR A 46 3.87 12.39 41.44
C THR A 46 4.38 10.95 41.27
N ARG A 47 3.49 10.03 40.88
CA ARG A 47 3.81 8.62 40.59
C ARG A 47 4.18 8.35 39.13
N LYS A 48 4.22 9.38 38.27
CA LYS A 48 4.54 9.25 36.84
C LYS A 48 6.06 9.10 36.65
N GLY A 49 6.49 7.89 36.30
CA GLY A 49 7.88 7.65 35.88
C GLY A 49 8.21 8.26 34.51
N GLY A 50 9.51 8.44 34.27
CA GLY A 50 10.05 8.85 32.97
C GLY A 50 9.94 10.34 32.63
N VAL A 51 9.63 11.22 33.59
CA VAL A 51 9.89 12.65 33.42
C VAL A 51 11.36 12.90 33.76
N VAL A 52 12.12 13.45 32.81
CA VAL A 52 13.60 13.53 32.91
C VAL A 52 14.14 14.96 32.88
N HIS A 53 13.32 15.93 32.49
CA HIS A 53 13.61 17.37 32.60
C HIS A 53 12.29 18.14 32.60
N THR A 54 12.18 19.23 33.36
CA THR A 54 11.07 20.19 33.25
C THR A 54 11.59 21.61 33.41
N GLU A 55 11.00 22.57 32.70
CA GLU A 55 11.46 23.96 32.71
C GLU A 55 10.40 24.92 32.19
N ILE A 56 10.34 26.11 32.78
CA ILE A 56 9.52 27.22 32.30
C ILE A 56 10.44 28.32 31.78
N MET A 57 10.17 28.78 30.56
CA MET A 57 10.86 29.89 29.90
C MET A 57 9.89 31.07 29.74
N LEU A 58 10.34 32.25 30.17
CA LEU A 58 9.53 33.46 30.27
C LEU A 58 9.98 34.54 29.28
N PRO A 59 9.07 35.25 28.60
CA PRO A 59 9.39 36.43 27.81
C PRO A 59 9.70 37.64 28.73
N PRO A 60 10.38 38.70 28.24
CA PRO A 60 10.89 39.79 29.07
C PRO A 60 9.87 40.52 29.97
N HIS A 61 8.59 40.55 29.58
CA HIS A 61 7.52 41.21 30.35
C HIS A 61 6.71 40.27 31.24
N ALA A 62 7.04 38.97 31.31
CA ALA A 62 6.29 38.05 32.16
C ALA A 62 6.60 38.27 33.65
N PRO A 63 5.60 38.20 34.53
CA PRO A 63 5.81 38.20 35.98
C PRO A 63 6.83 37.12 36.37
N PRO A 64 7.86 37.42 37.19
CA PRO A 64 8.81 36.41 37.64
C PRO A 64 8.15 35.22 38.35
N SER A 65 7.01 35.43 39.02
CA SER A 65 6.22 34.37 39.65
C SER A 65 5.66 33.34 38.66
N PHE A 66 5.61 33.63 37.35
CA PHE A 66 5.24 32.64 36.34
C PHE A 66 6.33 31.58 36.11
N SER A 67 7.51 31.67 36.75
CA SER A 67 8.46 30.55 36.80
C SER A 67 7.95 29.39 37.67
N ASP A 68 6.95 29.62 38.52
CA ASP A 68 6.20 28.57 39.18
C ASP A 68 5.05 28.08 38.29
N ARG A 69 4.98 26.76 38.12
CA ARG A 69 4.03 26.09 37.23
C ARG A 69 2.59 26.20 37.71
N SER A 70 2.37 26.14 39.02
CA SER A 70 1.03 26.32 39.61
C SER A 70 0.52 27.73 39.30
N THR A 71 1.33 28.74 39.61
CA THR A 71 1.03 30.16 39.42
C THR A 71 0.76 30.50 37.95
N LEU A 72 1.62 30.05 37.02
CA LEU A 72 1.44 30.29 35.59
C LEU A 72 0.08 29.74 35.10
N TRP A 73 -0.18 28.44 35.31
CA TRP A 73 -1.35 27.81 34.70
C TRP A 73 -2.67 28.12 35.43
N ASN A 74 -2.66 28.36 36.74
CA ASN A 74 -3.84 28.89 37.44
C ASN A 74 -4.17 30.31 36.96
N SER A 75 -3.18 31.18 36.71
CA SER A 75 -3.45 32.50 36.16
C SER A 75 -4.14 32.43 34.79
N VAL A 76 -3.83 31.42 33.97
CA VAL A 76 -4.48 31.17 32.66
C VAL A 76 -5.92 30.67 32.85
N GLU A 77 -6.14 29.69 33.73
CA GLU A 77 -7.47 29.13 34.02
C GLU A 77 -8.43 30.19 34.55
N LEU A 78 -7.99 30.98 35.52
CA LEU A 78 -8.77 32.05 36.17
C LEU A 78 -9.07 33.22 35.22
N TYR A 79 -8.13 33.56 34.33
CA TYR A 79 -8.34 34.66 33.38
C TYR A 79 -9.32 34.29 32.26
N GLU A 80 -9.27 33.06 31.76
CA GLU A 80 -10.16 32.60 30.70
C GLU A 80 -11.56 32.27 31.24
N LYS A 81 -12.53 33.17 31.08
CA LYS A 81 -13.87 33.02 31.69
C LYS A 81 -14.86 32.12 30.91
N ALA A 82 -14.54 31.73 29.68
CA ALA A 82 -15.48 31.00 28.82
C ALA A 82 -15.44 29.48 29.06
N GLY A 83 -16.60 28.82 29.10
CA GLY A 83 -16.69 27.35 29.23
C GLY A 83 -16.04 26.59 28.07
N ASN A 84 -15.91 27.20 26.90
CA ASN A 84 -15.24 26.66 25.72
C ASN A 84 -13.84 27.27 25.46
N ALA A 85 -13.22 27.89 26.47
CA ALA A 85 -11.93 28.55 26.33
C ALA A 85 -10.83 27.65 25.74
N GLN A 86 -9.87 28.30 25.06
CA GLN A 86 -8.60 27.69 24.64
C GLN A 86 -7.52 28.20 25.58
N LEU A 87 -7.01 27.30 26.42
CA LEU A 87 -6.21 27.61 27.60
C LEU A 87 -4.72 27.63 27.23
N ALA A 88 -4.24 26.53 26.65
CA ALA A 88 -2.87 26.37 26.19
C ALA A 88 -2.84 25.78 24.78
N ARG A 89 -1.80 26.14 24.02
CA ARG A 89 -1.38 25.38 22.83
C ARG A 89 -0.35 24.35 23.29
N GLU A 90 -0.46 23.14 22.78
CA GLU A 90 0.48 22.05 23.07
C GLU A 90 1.25 21.70 21.80
N ILE A 91 2.55 21.44 21.95
CA ILE A 91 3.39 20.77 20.97
C ILE A 91 3.94 19.50 21.61
N ASP A 92 3.84 18.38 20.92
CA ASP A 92 4.39 17.08 21.29
C ASP A 92 5.34 16.66 20.17
N ALA A 93 6.63 16.53 20.47
CA ALA A 93 7.67 16.31 19.47
C ALA A 93 8.70 15.27 19.92
N ALA A 94 9.07 14.37 19.02
CA ALA A 94 10.08 13.35 19.28
C ALA A 94 11.48 13.97 19.23
N LEU A 95 12.34 13.54 20.14
CA LEU A 95 13.74 13.93 20.22
C LEU A 95 14.62 12.86 19.55
N PRO A 96 15.71 13.24 18.86
CA PRO A 96 16.67 12.27 18.34
C PRO A 96 17.36 11.50 19.48
N ILE A 97 17.48 10.18 19.33
CA ILE A 97 18.13 9.29 20.31
C ILE A 97 19.66 9.33 20.22
N GLU A 98 20.18 9.87 19.12
CA GLU A 98 21.59 10.05 18.81
C GLU A 98 22.20 11.21 19.61
N LEU A 99 21.37 12.08 20.20
CA LEU A 99 21.78 13.21 21.01
C LEU A 99 21.82 12.84 22.50
N SER A 100 22.85 13.32 23.20
CA SER A 100 22.89 13.23 24.67
C SER A 100 21.72 13.99 25.32
N ARG A 101 21.38 13.64 26.56
CA ARG A 101 20.30 14.33 27.31
C ARG A 101 20.54 15.84 27.44
N GLU A 102 21.79 16.28 27.58
CA GLU A 102 22.16 17.69 27.63
C GLU A 102 21.97 18.41 26.28
N GLU A 103 22.21 17.71 25.17
CA GLU A 103 21.92 18.23 23.82
C GLU A 103 20.42 18.27 23.54
N GLN A 104 19.67 17.24 23.94
CA GLN A 104 18.20 17.22 23.87
C GLN A 104 17.58 18.41 24.64
N ILE A 105 18.06 18.70 25.85
CA ILE A 105 17.61 19.86 26.64
C ILE A 105 17.98 21.18 25.94
N ARG A 106 19.21 21.32 25.43
CA ARG A 106 19.66 22.53 24.71
C ARG A 106 18.86 22.77 23.42
N LEU A 107 18.58 21.72 22.64
CA LEU A 107 17.74 21.74 21.45
C LEU A 107 16.34 22.26 21.78
N VAL A 108 15.68 21.70 22.80
CA VAL A 108 14.33 22.15 23.20
C VAL A 108 14.36 23.61 23.68
N ARG A 109 15.36 24.02 24.48
CA ARG A 109 15.53 25.43 24.89
C ARG A 109 15.70 26.37 23.71
N GLU A 110 16.53 26.02 22.73
CA GLU A 110 16.78 26.84 21.53
C GLU A 110 15.52 26.98 20.68
N TYR A 111 14.79 25.88 20.46
CA TYR A 111 13.51 25.88 19.77
C TYR A 111 12.46 26.72 20.51
N CYS A 112 12.30 26.50 21.82
CA CYS A 112 11.32 27.23 22.63
C CYS A 112 11.62 28.74 22.69
N SER A 113 12.89 29.10 22.89
CA SER A 113 13.35 30.48 22.91
C SER A 113 13.12 31.18 21.57
N SER A 114 13.61 30.59 20.47
CA SER A 114 13.57 31.19 19.14
C SER A 114 12.16 31.26 18.53
N GLN A 115 11.28 30.30 18.81
CA GLN A 115 9.97 30.20 18.16
C GLN A 115 8.80 30.80 18.95
N PHE A 116 8.90 30.86 20.29
CA PHE A 116 7.77 31.20 21.17
C PHE A 116 8.10 32.32 22.16
N VAL A 117 9.17 32.20 22.94
CA VAL A 117 9.57 33.23 23.93
C VAL A 117 9.89 34.55 23.24
N SER A 118 10.62 34.49 22.12
CA SER A 118 10.88 35.62 21.22
C SER A 118 9.61 36.34 20.70
N LYS A 119 8.46 35.65 20.71
CA LYS A 119 7.15 36.16 20.26
C LYS A 119 6.23 36.56 21.42
N GLY A 120 6.72 36.53 22.66
CA GLY A 120 5.95 36.92 23.86
C GLY A 120 5.11 35.81 24.49
N MET A 121 5.32 34.54 24.13
CA MET A 121 4.65 33.41 24.79
C MET A 121 5.46 32.96 26.02
N CYS A 122 4.79 32.63 27.12
CA CYS A 122 5.42 31.79 28.16
C CYS A 122 5.39 30.34 27.69
N VAL A 123 6.46 29.61 28.00
CA VAL A 123 6.65 28.22 27.63
C VAL A 123 6.86 27.39 28.88
N ASP A 124 6.12 26.31 29.03
CA ASP A 124 6.37 25.27 30.04
C ASP A 124 6.62 23.96 29.29
N PHE A 125 7.81 23.38 29.42
CA PHE A 125 8.14 22.13 28.74
C PHE A 125 8.65 21.06 29.69
N ALA A 126 8.35 19.82 29.33
CA ALA A 126 8.86 18.62 29.98
C ALA A 126 9.39 17.65 28.93
N ILE A 127 10.55 17.05 29.20
CA ILE A 127 11.09 15.95 28.41
C ILE A 127 10.73 14.64 29.11
N HIS A 128 10.14 13.71 28.37
CA HIS A 128 9.81 12.37 28.82
C HIS A 128 10.70 11.35 28.11
N ASP A 129 11.27 10.43 28.88
CA ASP A 129 11.96 9.25 28.39
C ASP A 129 11.79 8.11 29.39
N THR A 130 11.53 6.90 28.89
CA THR A 130 11.35 5.69 29.71
C THR A 130 12.36 4.61 29.32
N ASP A 131 13.49 5.02 28.73
CA ASP A 131 14.53 4.16 28.15
C ASP A 131 13.99 3.16 27.10
N SER A 132 12.86 3.52 26.47
CA SER A 132 12.16 2.70 25.46
C SER A 132 12.51 3.07 24.02
N GLY A 133 13.51 3.95 23.82
CA GLY A 133 13.93 4.43 22.51
C GLY A 133 13.00 5.48 21.89
N ASN A 134 12.17 6.15 22.69
CA ASN A 134 11.27 7.22 22.23
C ASN A 134 11.26 8.42 23.22
N PRO A 135 12.40 9.12 23.39
CA PRO A 135 12.43 10.39 24.09
C PRO A 135 11.58 11.42 23.32
N HIS A 136 10.77 12.19 24.03
CA HIS A 136 9.90 13.20 23.45
C HIS A 136 9.72 14.37 24.41
N CYS A 137 9.42 15.56 23.87
CA CYS A 137 9.12 16.74 24.67
C CYS A 137 7.66 17.15 24.49
N HIS A 138 6.99 17.42 25.62
CA HIS A 138 5.74 18.16 25.66
C HIS A 138 6.05 19.62 25.95
N ILE A 139 5.58 20.53 25.10
CA ILE A 139 5.76 21.97 25.21
C ILE A 139 4.37 22.62 25.28
N MET A 140 4.04 23.23 26.41
CA MET A 140 2.82 24.00 26.60
C MET A 140 3.12 25.49 26.43
N LEU A 141 2.28 26.16 25.65
CA LEU A 141 2.44 27.56 25.25
C LEU A 141 1.20 28.35 25.66
N THR A 142 1.41 29.52 26.26
CA THR A 142 0.30 30.42 26.59
C THR A 142 -0.36 30.93 25.31
N MET A 143 -1.70 31.03 25.33
CA MET A 143 -2.47 31.47 24.16
C MET A 143 -2.85 32.96 24.19
N ARG A 144 -2.32 33.71 25.14
CA ARG A 144 -2.62 35.12 25.38
C ARG A 144 -1.31 35.91 25.52
N PRO A 145 -1.18 37.09 24.91
CA PRO A 145 -0.03 37.96 25.13
C PRO A 145 -0.06 38.57 26.53
N LEU A 146 1.10 39.03 26.98
CA LEU A 146 1.26 39.88 28.16
C LEU A 146 1.50 41.31 27.69
N ASP A 147 0.98 42.29 28.42
CA ASP A 147 1.36 43.69 28.22
C ASP A 147 2.70 44.02 28.89
N GLU A 148 3.17 45.25 28.72
CA GLU A 148 4.44 45.75 29.29
C GLU A 148 4.50 45.66 30.83
N ARG A 149 3.36 45.50 31.50
CA ARG A 149 3.23 45.38 32.96
C ARG A 149 3.11 43.92 33.42
N GLY A 150 3.16 42.96 32.50
CA GLY A 150 2.99 41.54 32.78
C GLY A 150 1.55 41.12 33.05
N ALA A 151 0.55 41.92 32.63
CA ALA A 151 -0.86 41.56 32.72
C ALA A 151 -1.36 40.92 31.40
N TRP A 152 -2.32 40.01 31.52
CA TRP A 152 -2.90 39.24 30.41
C TRP A 152 -3.67 40.13 29.41
N ALA A 153 -3.05 40.44 28.26
CA ALA A 153 -3.58 41.33 27.22
C ALA A 153 -4.47 40.62 26.17
N ALA A 154 -5.30 41.35 25.43
CA ALA A 154 -6.36 40.74 24.60
C ALA A 154 -5.83 39.84 23.46
N LYS A 155 -6.37 38.62 23.31
CA LYS A 155 -6.06 37.70 22.18
C LYS A 155 -6.51 38.25 20.82
N SER A 156 -7.55 39.07 20.82
CA SER A 156 -8.22 39.54 19.60
C SER A 156 -9.12 40.74 19.90
N LYS A 157 -9.27 41.63 18.91
CA LYS A 157 -10.30 42.68 18.90
C LYS A 157 -11.43 42.33 17.93
N LYS A 158 -12.55 43.04 18.08
CA LYS A 158 -13.72 42.97 17.19
C LYS A 158 -13.73 44.23 16.35
N GLU A 159 -13.68 44.11 15.03
CA GLU A 159 -13.73 45.24 14.11
C GLU A 159 -15.04 45.24 13.31
N TYR A 160 -15.46 46.43 12.89
CA TYR A 160 -16.66 46.60 12.07
C TYR A 160 -16.30 46.48 10.59
N ASP A 161 -17.09 45.72 9.86
CA ASP A 161 -16.97 45.66 8.41
C ASP A 161 -17.53 46.95 7.83
N LEU A 162 -16.76 47.62 6.97
CA LEU A 162 -17.16 48.84 6.29
C LEU A 162 -17.60 48.53 4.85
N ASP A 163 -18.51 49.33 4.31
CA ASP A 163 -18.90 49.30 2.90
C ASP A 163 -17.99 50.17 2.02
N GLU A 164 -18.34 50.29 0.74
CA GLU A 164 -17.59 51.06 -0.26
C GLU A 164 -17.50 52.57 0.06
N ASN A 165 -18.38 53.09 0.93
CA ASN A 165 -18.39 54.48 1.39
C ASN A 165 -17.68 54.67 2.74
N GLY A 166 -17.19 53.59 3.35
CA GLY A 166 -16.61 53.60 4.69
C GLY A 166 -17.64 53.56 5.83
N GLU A 167 -18.93 53.34 5.55
CA GLU A 167 -19.95 53.22 6.58
C GLU A 167 -20.04 51.78 7.13
N ARG A 168 -20.49 51.62 8.37
CA ARG A 168 -20.58 50.30 9.01
C ARG A 168 -21.72 49.48 8.42
N ILE A 169 -21.42 48.33 7.82
CA ILE A 169 -22.42 47.44 7.22
C ILE A 169 -23.43 47.00 8.29
N ARG A 170 -24.72 47.32 8.08
CA ARG A 170 -25.82 46.92 8.97
C ARG A 170 -26.53 45.67 8.42
N LEU A 171 -26.68 44.66 9.27
CA LEU A 171 -27.36 43.41 8.93
C LEU A 171 -28.88 43.55 9.08
N PRO A 172 -29.70 42.69 8.41
CA PRO A 172 -31.16 42.73 8.53
C PRO A 172 -31.71 42.59 9.96
N ASN A 173 -30.94 42.00 10.88
CA ASN A 173 -31.28 41.90 12.31
C ASN A 173 -30.95 43.17 13.11
N GLY A 174 -30.63 44.29 12.44
CA GLY A 174 -30.33 45.58 13.02
C GLY A 174 -28.91 45.74 13.60
N ARG A 175 -28.14 44.64 13.75
CA ARG A 175 -26.76 44.66 14.26
C ARG A 175 -25.77 45.00 13.15
N TYR A 176 -24.64 45.63 13.49
CA TYR A 176 -23.54 45.81 12.54
C TYR A 176 -22.79 44.51 12.29
N LYS A 177 -22.35 44.31 11.04
CA LYS A 177 -21.46 43.24 10.62
C LYS A 177 -20.05 43.51 11.16
N THR A 178 -19.40 42.45 11.63
CA THR A 178 -18.12 42.54 12.31
C THR A 178 -17.35 41.25 12.17
N HIS A 179 -16.03 41.34 12.09
CA HIS A 179 -15.13 40.19 12.15
C HIS A 179 -14.20 40.26 13.37
N LYS A 180 -13.55 39.14 13.67
CA LYS A 180 -12.55 39.00 14.73
C LYS A 180 -11.16 39.19 14.13
N VAL A 181 -10.39 40.14 14.65
CA VAL A 181 -8.99 40.36 14.29
C VAL A 181 -8.11 39.79 15.40
N ASP A 182 -7.24 38.85 15.07
CA ASP A 182 -6.22 38.33 15.99
C ASP A 182 -5.16 39.42 16.25
N LEU A 183 -4.76 39.62 17.50
CA LEU A 183 -3.85 40.70 17.89
C LEU A 183 -2.38 40.28 17.95
N THR A 184 -2.08 38.99 17.74
CA THR A 184 -0.74 38.43 17.96
C THR A 184 -0.16 37.71 16.74
N GLY A 185 -1.02 37.29 15.80
CA GLY A 185 -0.65 36.40 14.71
C GLY A 185 -0.32 34.97 15.16
N TRP A 186 -0.33 34.65 16.46
CA TRP A 186 0.05 33.32 16.98
C TRP A 186 -0.86 32.20 16.46
N ASN A 187 -2.11 32.55 16.11
CA ASN A 187 -3.11 31.60 15.61
C ASN A 187 -3.21 31.53 14.07
N ASP A 188 -2.29 32.15 13.34
CA ASP A 188 -2.18 31.97 11.89
C ASP A 188 -2.02 30.47 11.55
N LYS A 189 -2.73 30.02 10.51
CA LYS A 189 -2.66 28.66 9.98
C LYS A 189 -1.26 28.33 9.46
N GLY A 190 -0.53 29.31 8.93
CA GLY A 190 0.84 29.15 8.42
C GLY A 190 1.88 28.81 9.51
N ASN A 191 1.67 29.27 10.74
CA ASN A 191 2.63 29.04 11.85
C ASN A 191 2.88 27.56 12.11
N ALA A 192 1.89 26.69 11.92
CA ALA A 192 2.04 25.26 12.14
C ALA A 192 3.08 24.61 11.21
N LEU A 193 3.24 25.13 9.98
CA LEU A 193 4.28 24.68 9.06
C LEU A 193 5.64 25.29 9.44
N LEU A 194 5.67 26.57 9.80
CA LEU A 194 6.90 27.26 10.23
C LEU A 194 7.53 26.62 11.47
N TRP A 195 6.74 26.33 12.51
CA TRP A 195 7.20 25.66 13.73
C TRP A 195 7.70 24.24 13.45
N ARG A 196 6.99 23.48 12.60
CA ARG A 196 7.43 22.15 12.18
C ARG A 196 8.75 22.18 11.42
N LYS A 197 8.92 23.14 10.51
CA LYS A 197 10.18 23.37 9.80
C LYS A 197 11.30 23.73 10.78
N ALA A 198 11.06 24.69 11.68
CA ALA A 198 12.04 25.09 12.69
C ALA A 198 12.46 23.93 13.61
N TRP A 199 11.54 23.03 14.00
CA TRP A 199 11.87 21.83 14.76
C TRP A 199 12.83 20.92 13.98
N ALA A 200 12.57 20.70 12.67
CA ALA A 200 13.45 19.90 11.83
C ALA A 200 14.82 20.55 11.64
N ASP A 201 14.86 21.85 11.29
CA ASP A 201 16.09 22.59 11.04
C ASP A 201 17.01 22.62 12.28
N ILE A 202 16.46 22.94 13.46
CA ILE A 202 17.23 22.99 14.71
C ILE A 202 17.70 21.59 15.09
N SER A 203 16.82 20.59 15.09
CA SER A 203 17.21 19.20 15.42
C SER A 203 18.30 18.68 14.49
N ASN A 204 18.24 18.99 13.19
CA ASN A 204 19.27 18.63 12.22
C ASN A 204 20.61 19.33 12.50
N SER A 205 20.60 20.59 12.93
CA SER A 205 21.83 21.29 13.34
C SER A 205 22.47 20.67 14.59
N TYR A 206 21.67 20.21 15.56
CA TYR A 206 22.20 19.47 16.71
C TYR A 206 22.75 18.10 16.30
N LEU A 207 22.03 17.33 15.47
CA LEU A 207 22.51 16.05 14.93
C LEU A 207 23.82 16.19 14.16
N GLU A 208 23.96 17.26 13.38
CA GLU A 208 25.20 17.58 12.66
C GLU A 208 26.36 17.92 13.60
N ARG A 209 26.13 18.76 14.63
CA ARG A 209 27.14 19.10 15.64
C ARG A 209 27.58 17.88 16.47
N ALA A 210 26.67 16.95 16.73
CA ALA A 210 26.95 15.67 17.39
C ALA A 210 27.63 14.63 16.47
N GLY A 211 27.90 14.96 15.21
CA GLY A 211 28.53 14.05 14.24
C GLY A 211 27.62 12.93 13.72
N SER A 212 26.32 12.99 13.99
CA SER A 212 25.35 12.02 13.47
C SER A 212 25.12 12.23 11.98
N THR A 213 24.95 11.13 11.24
CA THR A 213 24.55 11.12 9.83
C THR A 213 23.03 11.12 9.64
N GLU A 214 22.25 10.86 10.70
CA GLU A 214 20.79 10.87 10.68
C GLU A 214 20.25 12.29 10.49
N ARG A 215 19.14 12.44 9.74
CA ARG A 215 18.43 13.72 9.60
C ARG A 215 16.91 13.50 9.69
N ILE A 216 16.20 14.45 10.29
CA ILE A 216 14.73 14.48 10.31
C ILE A 216 14.19 15.47 9.28
N ASP A 217 13.00 15.22 8.73
CA ASP A 217 12.35 16.13 7.79
C ASP A 217 10.87 16.24 8.14
N HIS A 218 10.38 17.48 8.23
CA HIS A 218 9.01 17.84 8.59
C HIS A 218 8.00 17.64 7.46
N ARG A 219 8.50 17.53 6.23
CA ARG A 219 7.69 17.32 5.02
C ARG A 219 7.12 15.91 4.98
N SER A 220 5.92 15.79 4.41
CA SER A 220 5.29 14.49 4.15
C SER A 220 6.14 13.62 3.21
N ASN A 221 5.91 12.30 3.22
CA ASN A 221 6.53 11.37 2.28
C ASN A 221 6.42 11.86 0.82
N ALA A 222 5.25 12.34 0.41
CA ALA A 222 5.00 12.87 -0.93
C ALA A 222 5.85 14.11 -1.26
N GLU A 223 5.92 15.10 -0.37
CA GLU A 223 6.74 16.31 -0.54
C GLU A 223 8.26 16.05 -0.54
N ARG A 224 8.68 14.88 -0.01
CA ARG A 224 10.07 14.40 -0.04
C ARG A 224 10.39 13.56 -1.27
N GLY A 225 9.41 13.27 -2.14
CA GLY A 225 9.56 12.33 -3.25
C GLY A 225 9.74 10.87 -2.79
N ILE A 226 9.31 10.54 -1.57
CA ILE A 226 9.35 9.19 -1.02
C ILE A 226 7.98 8.57 -1.24
N ASP A 227 7.81 7.81 -2.33
CA ASP A 227 6.61 6.97 -2.48
C ASP A 227 6.71 5.78 -1.51
N GLU A 228 6.30 6.01 -0.27
CA GLU A 228 6.06 5.01 0.77
C GLU A 228 4.69 5.27 1.38
N ILE A 229 3.90 4.20 1.51
CA ILE A 229 2.54 4.25 2.05
C ILE A 229 2.63 4.59 3.55
N PRO A 230 1.96 5.65 4.05
CA PRO A 230 2.02 6.01 5.45
C PRO A 230 1.20 5.05 6.32
N THR A 231 1.73 4.67 7.47
CA THR A 231 1.01 3.86 8.48
C THR A 231 -0.09 4.66 9.18
N VAL A 232 -1.17 3.99 9.56
CA VAL A 232 -2.31 4.57 10.28
C VAL A 232 -2.03 4.65 11.78
N HIS A 233 -2.44 5.74 12.43
CA HIS A 233 -2.30 5.89 13.87
C HIS A 233 -3.18 4.90 14.64
N MET A 234 -2.53 4.02 15.42
CA MET A 234 -3.16 2.97 16.21
C MET A 234 -4.11 3.53 17.28
N GLY A 235 -3.61 4.46 18.09
CA GLY A 235 -4.23 4.89 19.34
C GLY A 235 -3.91 3.96 20.52
N VAL A 236 -3.99 4.50 21.75
CA VAL A 236 -3.53 3.82 22.97
C VAL A 236 -4.17 2.45 23.18
N ALA A 237 -5.49 2.34 23.00
CA ALA A 237 -6.23 1.08 23.20
C ALA A 237 -5.75 -0.03 22.24
N ALA A 238 -5.55 0.28 20.96
CA ALA A 238 -5.07 -0.69 19.98
C ALA A 238 -3.62 -1.13 20.27
N CYS A 239 -2.75 -0.18 20.66
CA CYS A 239 -1.40 -0.51 21.11
C CYS A 239 -1.39 -1.41 22.37
N GLN A 240 -2.32 -1.21 23.32
CA GLN A 240 -2.44 -2.05 24.51
C GLN A 240 -2.96 -3.45 24.20
N MET A 241 -3.88 -3.60 23.23
CA MET A 241 -4.35 -4.91 22.77
C MET A 241 -3.24 -5.69 22.06
N GLU A 242 -2.53 -5.06 21.13
CA GLU A 242 -1.38 -5.68 20.43
C GLU A 242 -0.25 -6.07 21.40
N LYS A 243 0.02 -5.25 22.44
CA LYS A 243 0.97 -5.60 23.53
C LYS A 243 0.55 -6.83 24.34
N LYS A 244 -0.74 -7.17 24.37
CA LYS A 244 -1.29 -8.39 24.99
C LYS A 244 -1.40 -9.57 24.01
N GLY A 245 -0.84 -9.44 22.80
CA GLY A 245 -0.93 -10.47 21.75
C GLY A 245 -2.28 -10.52 21.01
N ILE A 246 -3.19 -9.57 21.28
CA ILE A 246 -4.49 -9.49 20.60
C ILE A 246 -4.31 -8.67 19.32
N ALA A 247 -4.44 -9.34 18.18
CA ALA A 247 -4.38 -8.68 16.88
C ALA A 247 -5.55 -7.69 16.69
N THR A 248 -5.26 -6.57 16.05
CA THR A 248 -6.22 -5.49 15.76
C THR A 248 -6.19 -5.17 14.27
N GLU A 249 -7.34 -4.79 13.72
CA GLU A 249 -7.48 -4.38 12.30
C GLU A 249 -6.44 -3.33 11.89
N LYS A 250 -6.26 -2.29 12.71
CA LYS A 250 -5.23 -1.25 12.49
C LYS A 250 -3.80 -1.80 12.53
N GLY A 251 -3.53 -2.78 13.39
CA GLY A 251 -2.23 -3.43 13.50
C GLY A 251 -1.92 -4.28 12.27
N GLU A 252 -2.91 -5.01 11.76
CA GLU A 252 -2.80 -5.79 10.51
C GLU A 252 -2.63 -4.88 9.30
N LEU A 253 -3.40 -3.81 9.20
CA LEU A 253 -3.22 -2.78 8.17
C LEU A 253 -1.80 -2.22 8.19
N ASN A 254 -1.27 -1.89 9.37
CA ASN A 254 0.11 -1.40 9.50
C ASN A 254 1.17 -2.48 9.18
N ARG A 255 0.92 -3.75 9.50
CA ARG A 255 1.78 -4.88 9.06
C ARG A 255 1.79 -5.01 7.53
N ALA A 256 0.63 -4.91 6.89
CA ALA A 256 0.49 -4.95 5.44
C ALA A 256 1.19 -3.76 4.75
N ILE A 257 1.00 -2.54 5.26
CA ILE A 257 1.67 -1.32 4.78
C ILE A 257 3.20 -1.46 4.85
N ARG A 258 3.75 -1.94 5.97
CA ARG A 258 5.21 -2.18 6.11
C ARG A 258 5.72 -3.21 5.10
N LYS A 259 4.97 -4.29 4.86
CA LYS A 259 5.30 -5.30 3.84
C LYS A 259 5.30 -4.69 2.43
N SER A 260 4.33 -3.84 2.11
CA SER A 260 4.26 -3.11 0.84
C SER A 260 5.42 -2.14 0.65
N ASN A 261 5.76 -1.33 1.65
CA ASN A 261 6.90 -0.39 1.57
C ASN A 261 8.24 -1.11 1.38
N ARG A 262 8.43 -2.27 2.02
CA ARG A 262 9.61 -3.12 1.80
C ARG A 262 9.72 -3.54 0.32
N LEU A 263 8.63 -4.01 -0.28
CA LEU A 263 8.60 -4.41 -1.68
C LEU A 263 8.87 -3.21 -2.62
N ILE A 264 8.32 -2.03 -2.33
CA ILE A 264 8.59 -0.80 -3.11
C ILE A 264 10.09 -0.44 -3.06
N LYS A 265 10.73 -0.56 -1.89
CA LYS A 265 12.15 -0.29 -1.71
C LYS A 265 13.04 -1.29 -2.48
N GLU A 266 12.69 -2.58 -2.43
CA GLU A 266 13.38 -3.64 -3.19
C GLU A 266 13.27 -3.42 -4.71
N ILE A 267 12.07 -3.05 -5.22
CA ILE A 267 11.86 -2.71 -6.63
C ILE A 267 12.68 -1.49 -7.07
N ARG A 268 12.74 -0.42 -6.25
CA ARG A 268 13.57 0.76 -6.58
C ARG A 268 15.06 0.42 -6.67
N ALA A 269 15.56 -0.45 -5.81
CA ALA A 269 16.96 -0.88 -5.86
C ALA A 269 17.25 -1.64 -7.16
N GLN A 270 16.37 -2.55 -7.57
CA GLN A 270 16.49 -3.26 -8.86
C GLN A 270 16.46 -2.30 -10.07
N ILE A 271 15.61 -1.27 -10.05
CA ILE A 271 15.59 -0.22 -11.09
C ILE A 271 16.91 0.57 -11.11
N GLY A 272 17.51 0.85 -9.95
CA GLY A 272 18.83 1.49 -9.85
C GLY A 272 19.92 0.66 -10.53
N ASN A 273 20.05 -0.61 -10.13
CA ASN A 273 21.03 -1.54 -10.69
C ASN A 273 20.85 -1.72 -12.21
N LEU A 274 19.61 -1.81 -12.70
CA LEU A 274 19.32 -1.91 -14.13
C LEU A 274 19.76 -0.65 -14.90
N LYS A 275 19.58 0.54 -14.34
CA LYS A 275 20.06 1.80 -14.96
C LYS A 275 21.58 1.85 -15.04
N GLU A 276 22.28 1.44 -13.99
CA GLU A 276 23.75 1.39 -13.97
C GLU A 276 24.28 0.37 -14.99
N TRP A 277 23.65 -0.80 -15.09
CA TRP A 277 23.98 -1.81 -16.10
C TRP A 277 23.75 -1.33 -17.55
N ILE A 278 22.61 -0.67 -17.82
CA ILE A 278 22.33 -0.06 -19.13
C ILE A 278 23.36 1.04 -19.46
N ALA A 279 23.74 1.88 -18.50
CA ALA A 279 24.77 2.90 -18.70
C ALA A 279 26.13 2.27 -19.04
N GLY A 280 26.51 1.17 -18.38
CA GLY A 280 27.71 0.40 -18.70
C GLY A 280 27.69 -0.20 -20.11
N LEU A 281 26.54 -0.78 -20.53
CA LEU A 281 26.36 -1.29 -21.89
C LEU A 281 26.45 -0.21 -22.96
N LEU A 282 25.85 0.97 -22.73
CA LEU A 282 25.93 2.09 -23.66
C LEU A 282 27.37 2.60 -23.81
N ALA A 283 28.12 2.74 -22.72
CA ALA A 283 29.53 3.09 -22.76
C ALA A 283 30.38 2.06 -23.53
N ALA A 284 30.13 0.76 -23.30
CA ALA A 284 30.81 -0.31 -24.06
C ALA A 284 30.47 -0.27 -25.56
N TRP A 285 29.22 0.02 -25.92
CA TRP A 285 28.77 0.16 -27.30
C TRP A 285 29.42 1.36 -28.01
N GLU A 286 29.56 2.50 -27.33
CA GLU A 286 30.24 3.69 -27.88
C GLU A 286 31.73 3.44 -28.18
N THR A 287 32.38 2.54 -27.45
CA THR A 287 33.79 2.16 -27.67
C THR A 287 34.01 1.08 -28.75
N SER A 288 32.95 0.49 -29.31
CA SER A 288 33.07 -0.65 -30.25
C SER A 288 33.13 -0.21 -31.73
N PRO A 289 33.98 -0.83 -32.59
CA PRO A 289 34.11 -0.46 -34.01
C PRO A 289 32.82 -0.69 -34.82
N ARG A 290 32.23 0.38 -35.37
CA ARG A 290 30.94 0.35 -36.09
C ARG A 290 31.02 -0.36 -37.45
N LYS A 291 30.05 -1.27 -37.70
CA LYS A 291 29.63 -1.72 -39.04
C LYS A 291 28.21 -1.22 -39.38
N GLN A 292 27.88 -1.16 -40.67
CA GLN A 292 26.62 -0.67 -41.27
C GLN A 292 26.02 -1.78 -42.17
N GLN A 293 24.74 -1.84 -42.58
CA GLN A 293 23.50 -1.03 -42.42
C GLN A 293 22.29 -2.03 -42.65
N PRO A 294 21.02 -1.72 -43.05
CA PRO A 294 20.34 -0.47 -43.42
C PRO A 294 19.12 -0.09 -42.51
N PRO A 295 17.79 -0.24 -42.81
CA PRO A 295 16.84 0.79 -42.34
C PRO A 295 15.59 0.34 -41.53
N LYS A 296 15.35 1.09 -40.44
CA LYS A 296 14.03 1.52 -39.92
C LYS A 296 12.90 0.47 -39.77
N SER A 297 13.09 -0.54 -38.92
CA SER A 297 12.02 -0.85 -37.96
C SER A 297 12.20 0.05 -36.72
N PRO A 298 11.13 0.63 -36.14
CA PRO A 298 11.27 1.31 -34.86
C PRO A 298 11.61 0.27 -33.79
N ASN A 299 12.84 0.36 -33.23
CA ASN A 299 13.32 -0.48 -32.13
C ASN A 299 12.22 -0.65 -31.07
N LEU A 300 11.99 -1.87 -30.61
CA LEU A 300 10.87 -2.20 -29.73
C LEU A 300 10.88 -1.36 -28.43
N ALA A 301 12.07 -0.99 -27.93
CA ALA A 301 12.22 -0.05 -26.82
C ALA A 301 11.64 1.35 -27.11
N ASN A 302 11.80 1.87 -28.34
CA ASN A 302 11.22 3.14 -28.75
C ASN A 302 9.68 3.07 -28.82
N LEU A 303 9.13 1.93 -29.28
CA LEU A 303 7.69 1.69 -29.32
C LEU A 303 7.09 1.62 -27.91
N LEU A 304 7.77 0.93 -26.98
CA LEU A 304 7.39 0.86 -25.57
C LEU A 304 7.48 2.23 -24.86
N MET A 305 8.49 3.04 -25.16
CA MET A 305 8.57 4.43 -24.67
C MET A 305 7.46 5.32 -25.26
N LYS A 306 7.12 5.12 -26.54
CA LYS A 306 6.02 5.84 -27.21
C LYS A 306 4.66 5.47 -26.63
N TYR A 307 4.45 4.20 -26.28
CA TYR A 307 3.27 3.73 -25.56
C TYR A 307 3.05 4.51 -24.25
N LEU A 308 4.11 4.72 -23.45
CA LEU A 308 4.02 5.54 -22.22
C LEU A 308 3.60 6.98 -22.52
N GLY A 309 4.09 7.57 -23.62
CA GLY A 309 3.64 8.89 -24.09
C GLY A 309 2.14 8.92 -24.38
N VAL A 310 1.65 7.94 -25.16
CA VAL A 310 0.22 7.81 -25.52
C VAL A 310 -0.66 7.61 -24.29
N GLN A 311 -0.25 6.78 -23.32
CA GLN A 311 -1.01 6.59 -22.09
C GLN A 311 -0.98 7.83 -21.20
N ARG A 312 0.14 8.56 -21.14
CA ARG A 312 0.26 9.82 -20.41
C ARG A 312 -0.60 10.93 -21.02
N GLU A 313 -0.84 10.95 -22.32
CA GLU A 313 -1.81 11.87 -22.91
C GLU A 313 -3.26 11.46 -22.63
N LYS A 314 -3.58 10.17 -22.79
CA LYS A 314 -4.92 9.64 -22.45
C LYS A 314 -5.28 9.83 -20.98
N SER A 315 -4.30 9.88 -20.08
CA SER A 315 -4.53 10.06 -18.64
C SER A 315 -4.85 11.50 -18.24
N ARG A 316 -4.47 12.52 -19.04
CA ARG A 316 -4.65 13.96 -18.73
C ARG A 316 -6.09 14.36 -18.39
N LYS A 317 -7.09 13.61 -18.89
CA LYS A 317 -8.53 13.84 -18.64
C LYS A 317 -9.03 13.34 -17.28
N TYR A 318 -8.22 12.63 -16.51
CA TYR A 318 -8.57 12.08 -15.19
C TYR A 318 -7.92 12.88 -14.05
N SER A 319 -8.33 12.60 -12.80
CA SER A 319 -7.76 13.27 -11.62
C SER A 319 -6.26 12.98 -11.44
N GLN A 320 -5.52 13.88 -10.79
CA GLN A 320 -4.08 13.70 -10.55
C GLN A 320 -3.75 12.38 -9.82
N SER A 321 -4.58 11.98 -8.84
CA SER A 321 -4.43 10.69 -8.16
C SER A 321 -4.52 9.50 -9.13
N TRP A 322 -5.52 9.51 -10.02
CA TRP A 322 -5.68 8.48 -11.06
C TRP A 322 -4.50 8.49 -12.05
N GLN A 323 -4.03 9.68 -12.45
CA GLN A 323 -2.86 9.82 -13.32
C GLN A 323 -1.59 9.22 -12.70
N HIS A 324 -1.34 9.45 -11.41
CA HIS A 324 -0.19 8.88 -10.70
C HIS A 324 -0.29 7.35 -10.56
N GLN A 325 -1.47 6.83 -10.18
CA GLN A 325 -1.68 5.38 -10.05
C GLN A 325 -1.50 4.68 -11.40
N HIS A 326 -2.19 5.15 -12.44
CA HIS A 326 -2.05 4.55 -13.78
C HIS A 326 -0.65 4.73 -14.37
N ALA A 327 0.04 5.86 -14.13
CA ALA A 327 1.43 5.99 -14.57
C ALA A 327 2.35 4.92 -13.97
N ALA A 328 2.14 4.53 -12.70
CA ALA A 328 2.91 3.46 -12.06
C ALA A 328 2.59 2.07 -12.67
N ASP A 329 1.31 1.77 -12.90
CA ASP A 329 0.88 0.50 -13.52
C ASP A 329 1.36 0.35 -14.97
N GLU A 330 1.35 1.43 -15.74
CA GLU A 330 1.87 1.47 -17.11
C GLU A 330 3.41 1.36 -17.13
N LEU A 331 4.12 2.01 -16.20
CA LEU A 331 5.58 1.89 -16.09
C LEU A 331 6.00 0.46 -15.70
N LYS A 332 5.24 -0.18 -14.80
CA LYS A 332 5.43 -1.59 -14.43
C LYS A 332 5.22 -2.50 -15.63
N THR A 333 4.17 -2.26 -16.41
CA THR A 333 3.85 -3.02 -17.64
C THR A 333 5.01 -2.94 -18.64
N ILE A 334 5.59 -1.76 -18.84
CA ILE A 334 6.73 -1.56 -19.75
C ILE A 334 8.05 -2.14 -19.21
N SER A 335 8.27 -2.08 -17.88
CA SER A 335 9.44 -2.72 -17.26
C SER A 335 9.40 -4.25 -17.43
N GLN A 336 8.24 -4.87 -17.20
CA GLN A 336 8.04 -6.30 -17.45
C GLN A 336 8.26 -6.66 -18.92
N ALA A 337 7.69 -5.87 -19.84
CA ALA A 337 7.89 -6.05 -21.27
C ALA A 337 9.38 -5.97 -21.67
N ALA A 338 10.09 -4.93 -21.24
CA ALA A 338 11.49 -4.72 -21.58
C ALA A 338 12.40 -5.83 -21.04
N ASN A 339 12.15 -6.32 -19.82
CA ASN A 339 12.92 -7.43 -19.24
C ASN A 339 12.71 -8.73 -20.02
N TYR A 340 11.45 -9.09 -20.31
CA TYR A 340 11.14 -10.29 -21.09
C TYR A 340 11.81 -10.24 -22.47
N LEU A 341 11.68 -9.11 -23.18
CA LEU A 341 12.31 -8.91 -24.49
C LEU A 341 13.84 -9.02 -24.44
N ALA A 342 14.49 -8.44 -23.43
CA ALA A 342 15.93 -8.53 -23.25
C ALA A 342 16.41 -9.95 -22.93
N GLU A 343 15.68 -10.69 -22.07
CA GLU A 343 15.96 -12.08 -21.70
C GLU A 343 15.86 -13.03 -22.91
N HIS A 344 14.90 -12.78 -23.82
CA HIS A 344 14.66 -13.60 -25.01
C HIS A 344 15.36 -13.07 -26.27
N GLY A 345 16.16 -12.00 -26.17
CA GLY A 345 16.90 -11.41 -27.29
C GLY A 345 16.03 -10.75 -28.37
N ILE A 346 14.77 -10.42 -28.06
CA ILE A 346 13.80 -9.86 -29.01
C ILE A 346 13.96 -8.33 -29.05
N SER A 347 14.35 -7.80 -30.21
CA SER A 347 14.71 -6.38 -30.40
C SER A 347 13.85 -5.63 -31.42
N THR A 348 13.20 -6.37 -32.32
CA THR A 348 12.39 -5.85 -33.44
C THR A 348 10.94 -6.31 -33.36
N LEU A 349 10.08 -5.67 -34.17
CA LEU A 349 8.68 -6.02 -34.31
C LEU A 349 8.48 -7.43 -34.91
N ASP A 350 9.31 -7.78 -35.89
CA ASP A 350 9.24 -9.05 -36.61
C ASP A 350 9.71 -10.22 -35.74
N GLU A 351 10.73 -10.03 -34.91
CA GLU A 351 11.16 -11.01 -33.89
C GLU A 351 10.06 -11.25 -32.84
N LEU A 352 9.35 -10.19 -32.43
CA LEU A 352 8.22 -10.31 -31.50
C LEU A 352 7.04 -11.10 -32.12
N ASP A 353 6.69 -10.83 -33.38
CA ASP A 353 5.63 -11.57 -34.07
C ASP A 353 6.02 -13.03 -34.34
N ALA A 354 7.26 -13.29 -34.74
CA ALA A 354 7.78 -14.64 -34.94
C ALA A 354 7.78 -15.45 -33.63
N SER A 355 8.24 -14.85 -32.53
CA SER A 355 8.19 -15.46 -31.20
C SER A 355 6.74 -15.74 -30.77
N LEU A 356 5.84 -14.76 -30.88
CA LEU A 356 4.43 -14.92 -30.53
C LEU A 356 3.73 -16.02 -31.37
N SER A 357 4.02 -16.13 -32.67
CA SER A 357 3.49 -17.23 -33.49
C SER A 357 4.02 -18.56 -33.00
N SER A 358 5.34 -18.72 -32.89
CA SER A 358 6.00 -19.98 -32.50
C SER A 358 5.48 -20.53 -31.18
N VAL A 359 5.39 -19.69 -30.13
CA VAL A 359 4.92 -20.11 -28.80
C VAL A 359 3.40 -20.38 -28.82
N SER A 360 2.63 -19.69 -29.65
CA SER A 360 1.19 -19.97 -29.83
C SER A 360 0.94 -21.29 -30.54
N ASP A 361 1.73 -21.61 -31.58
CA ASP A 361 1.66 -22.85 -32.35
C ASP A 361 2.09 -24.07 -31.50
N GLU A 362 3.08 -23.90 -30.63
CA GLU A 362 3.46 -24.90 -29.62
C GLU A 362 2.31 -25.15 -28.63
N ALA A 363 1.72 -24.09 -28.04
CA ALA A 363 0.59 -24.20 -27.13
C ALA A 363 -0.65 -24.85 -27.77
N PHE A 364 -0.85 -24.65 -29.08
CA PHE A 364 -1.90 -25.32 -29.86
C PHE A 364 -1.58 -26.81 -30.02
N SER A 365 -0.36 -27.15 -30.42
CA SER A 365 0.10 -28.53 -30.65
C SER A 365 0.02 -29.39 -29.38
N ILE A 366 0.48 -28.86 -28.23
CA ILE A 366 0.36 -29.56 -26.94
C ILE A 366 -1.12 -29.80 -26.59
N ARG A 367 -2.00 -28.81 -26.80
CA ARG A 367 -3.44 -28.94 -26.52
C ARG A 367 -4.11 -30.03 -27.35
N GLU A 368 -3.84 -30.09 -28.66
CA GLU A 368 -4.43 -31.12 -29.52
C GLU A 368 -3.88 -32.52 -29.19
N GLY A 369 -2.59 -32.63 -28.84
CA GLY A 369 -2.00 -33.88 -28.33
C GLY A 369 -2.69 -34.37 -27.05
N MET A 370 -2.88 -33.47 -26.06
CA MET A 370 -3.61 -33.79 -24.83
C MET A 370 -5.05 -34.24 -25.08
N LYS A 371 -5.75 -33.61 -26.02
CA LYS A 371 -7.13 -33.96 -26.39
C LYS A 371 -7.23 -35.36 -27.02
N ALA A 372 -6.25 -35.76 -27.83
CA ALA A 372 -6.14 -37.12 -28.35
C ALA A 372 -5.89 -38.13 -27.22
N ALA A 373 -4.96 -37.82 -26.30
CA ALA A 373 -4.68 -38.66 -25.13
C ALA A 373 -5.91 -38.81 -24.21
N GLU A 374 -6.64 -37.73 -23.90
CA GLU A 374 -7.86 -37.77 -23.10
C GLU A 374 -8.96 -38.63 -23.72
N GLN A 375 -9.13 -38.55 -25.05
CA GLN A 375 -10.09 -39.39 -25.76
C GLN A 375 -9.71 -40.87 -25.64
N ARG A 376 -8.43 -41.19 -25.86
CA ARG A 376 -7.91 -42.55 -25.71
C ARG A 376 -8.04 -43.08 -24.28
N MET A 377 -7.77 -42.25 -23.27
CA MET A 377 -7.96 -42.60 -21.86
C MET A 377 -9.42 -42.94 -21.53
N LYS A 378 -10.40 -42.21 -22.09
CA LYS A 378 -11.84 -42.52 -21.91
C LYS A 378 -12.23 -43.86 -22.54
N GLU A 379 -11.65 -44.19 -23.69
CA GLU A 379 -11.84 -45.51 -24.33
C GLU A 379 -11.23 -46.63 -23.50
N LEU A 380 -9.99 -46.46 -23.05
CA LEU A 380 -9.29 -47.41 -22.18
C LEU A 380 -10.02 -47.63 -20.86
N GLN A 381 -10.52 -46.56 -20.23
CA GLN A 381 -11.29 -46.67 -18.99
C GLN A 381 -12.52 -47.57 -19.18
N LYS A 382 -13.30 -47.36 -20.25
CA LYS A 382 -14.46 -48.21 -20.58
C LYS A 382 -14.05 -49.64 -20.93
N LEU A 383 -12.94 -49.85 -21.64
CA LEU A 383 -12.43 -51.18 -21.97
C LEU A 383 -11.97 -51.95 -20.73
N ILE A 384 -11.32 -51.27 -19.77
CA ILE A 384 -10.93 -51.85 -18.48
C ILE A 384 -12.17 -52.21 -17.67
N GLU A 385 -13.09 -51.26 -17.44
CA GLU A 385 -14.31 -51.46 -16.65
C GLU A 385 -15.18 -52.61 -17.20
N ASN A 386 -15.46 -52.58 -18.51
CA ASN A 386 -16.26 -53.65 -19.13
C ASN A 386 -15.47 -54.95 -19.22
N GLY A 387 -14.14 -54.91 -19.39
CA GLY A 387 -13.28 -56.09 -19.37
C GLY A 387 -13.28 -56.80 -18.00
N GLU A 388 -13.16 -56.04 -16.92
CA GLU A 388 -13.20 -56.55 -15.55
C GLU A 388 -14.57 -57.12 -15.20
N ASN A 389 -15.65 -56.37 -15.44
CA ASN A 389 -17.03 -56.86 -15.26
C ASN A 389 -17.30 -58.13 -16.09
N TYR A 390 -16.82 -58.19 -17.34
CA TYR A 390 -17.01 -59.36 -18.19
C TYR A 390 -16.27 -60.59 -17.65
N LEU A 391 -15.05 -60.46 -17.14
CA LEU A 391 -14.31 -61.59 -16.55
C LEU A 391 -14.86 -62.00 -15.18
N GLN A 392 -15.14 -61.03 -14.31
CA GLN A 392 -15.61 -61.25 -12.94
C GLN A 392 -16.95 -62.00 -12.91
N TYR A 393 -17.89 -61.61 -13.77
CA TYR A 393 -19.24 -62.19 -13.79
C TYR A 393 -19.42 -63.31 -14.85
N LYS A 394 -18.37 -63.64 -15.63
CA LYS A 394 -18.36 -64.77 -16.58
C LYS A 394 -18.81 -66.09 -15.95
N PRO A 395 -18.38 -66.46 -14.73
CA PRO A 395 -18.79 -67.74 -14.11
C PRO A 395 -20.29 -67.77 -13.82
N ILE A 396 -20.87 -66.66 -13.36
CA ILE A 396 -22.31 -66.53 -13.04
C ILE A 396 -23.15 -66.72 -14.30
N HIS A 397 -22.80 -66.02 -15.39
CA HIS A 397 -23.49 -66.19 -16.67
C HIS A 397 -23.28 -67.59 -17.27
N ALA A 398 -22.09 -68.18 -17.12
CA ALA A 398 -21.82 -69.55 -17.57
C ALA A 398 -22.63 -70.60 -16.78
N GLU A 399 -22.87 -70.39 -15.49
CA GLU A 399 -23.72 -71.25 -14.66
C GLU A 399 -25.20 -71.10 -15.04
N LEU A 400 -25.68 -69.85 -15.18
CA LEU A 400 -27.03 -69.57 -15.70
C LEU A 400 -27.27 -70.29 -17.04
N LYS A 401 -26.28 -70.36 -17.94
CA LYS A 401 -26.41 -71.04 -19.25
C LYS A 401 -26.61 -72.56 -19.12
N LYS A 402 -26.15 -73.20 -18.03
CA LYS A 402 -26.37 -74.64 -17.77
C LYS A 402 -27.78 -74.90 -17.20
N LEU A 403 -28.32 -73.95 -16.45
CA LEU A 403 -29.62 -74.07 -15.78
C LEU A 403 -30.79 -74.01 -16.79
N LYS A 404 -31.64 -75.04 -16.73
CA LYS A 404 -32.94 -75.12 -17.42
C LYS A 404 -34.07 -75.18 -16.40
N ASN A 405 -35.20 -74.56 -16.70
CA ASN A 405 -36.42 -74.78 -15.92
C ASN A 405 -37.04 -76.13 -16.29
N GLY A 406 -37.50 -76.84 -15.26
CA GLY A 406 -38.38 -78.01 -15.37
C GLY A 406 -39.62 -77.75 -14.51
N TRP A 407 -40.02 -78.73 -13.70
CA TRP A 407 -41.06 -78.52 -12.66
C TRP A 407 -40.62 -77.55 -11.54
N THR A 408 -39.35 -77.15 -11.51
CA THR A 408 -38.82 -76.13 -10.58
C THR A 408 -38.21 -74.97 -11.35
N ASN A 409 -38.56 -73.74 -10.95
CA ASN A 409 -38.09 -72.47 -11.55
C ASN A 409 -36.64 -72.14 -11.09
N LYS A 410 -35.74 -73.12 -11.19
CA LYS A 410 -34.35 -73.01 -10.69
C LYS A 410 -33.54 -71.97 -11.47
N ARG A 411 -33.79 -71.83 -12.77
CA ARG A 411 -33.13 -70.82 -13.59
C ARG A 411 -33.60 -69.43 -13.18
N ASP A 412 -34.91 -69.21 -13.09
CA ASP A 412 -35.48 -67.89 -12.79
C ASP A 412 -35.08 -67.40 -11.40
N LYS A 413 -35.05 -68.31 -10.40
CA LYS A 413 -34.57 -67.99 -9.05
C LYS A 413 -33.07 -67.64 -9.02
N TYR A 414 -32.25 -68.28 -9.85
CA TYR A 414 -30.82 -67.94 -9.99
C TYR A 414 -30.64 -66.60 -10.72
N GLU A 415 -31.44 -66.35 -11.75
CA GLU A 415 -31.43 -65.12 -12.54
C GLU A 415 -31.85 -63.90 -11.70
N GLU A 416 -32.87 -64.02 -10.85
CA GLU A 416 -33.27 -62.95 -9.93
C GLU A 416 -32.26 -62.76 -8.78
N ALA A 417 -31.67 -63.85 -8.25
CA ALA A 417 -30.66 -63.77 -7.18
C ALA A 417 -29.34 -63.12 -7.63
N HIS A 418 -28.99 -63.21 -8.92
CA HIS A 418 -27.78 -62.62 -9.51
C HIS A 418 -28.10 -61.54 -10.56
N ARG A 419 -29.26 -60.89 -10.42
CA ARG A 419 -29.81 -59.95 -11.42
C ARG A 419 -28.87 -58.79 -11.72
N ALA A 420 -28.19 -58.26 -10.71
CA ALA A 420 -27.27 -57.14 -10.86
C ALA A 420 -26.01 -57.56 -11.64
N GLU A 421 -25.39 -58.68 -11.25
CA GLU A 421 -24.18 -59.24 -11.86
C GLU A 421 -24.43 -59.66 -13.31
N LEU A 422 -25.58 -60.28 -13.59
CA LEU A 422 -26.00 -60.62 -14.95
C LEU A 422 -26.28 -59.38 -15.80
N THR A 423 -26.85 -58.32 -15.22
CA THR A 423 -27.06 -57.04 -15.92
C THR A 423 -25.72 -56.40 -16.29
N LEU A 424 -24.77 -56.34 -15.35
CA LEU A 424 -23.41 -55.84 -15.58
C LEU A 424 -22.66 -56.69 -16.62
N TRP A 425 -22.73 -58.01 -16.54
CA TRP A 425 -22.11 -58.90 -17.52
C TRP A 425 -22.69 -58.73 -18.93
N ASN A 426 -24.02 -58.62 -19.05
CA ASN A 426 -24.70 -58.42 -20.33
C ASN A 426 -24.42 -57.04 -20.93
N ALA A 427 -24.26 -56.00 -20.12
CA ALA A 427 -23.81 -54.68 -20.57
C ALA A 427 -22.35 -54.75 -21.08
N ALA A 428 -21.45 -55.31 -20.28
CA ALA A 428 -20.04 -55.48 -20.60
C ALA A 428 -19.80 -56.33 -21.85
N SER A 429 -20.48 -57.48 -21.97
CA SER A 429 -20.41 -58.37 -23.14
C SER A 429 -20.80 -57.63 -24.42
N ARG A 430 -21.93 -56.91 -24.42
CA ARG A 430 -22.37 -56.08 -25.56
C ARG A 430 -21.37 -54.97 -25.90
N TYR A 431 -20.82 -54.29 -24.90
CA TYR A 431 -19.83 -53.23 -25.12
C TYR A 431 -18.55 -53.78 -25.75
N LEU A 432 -17.99 -54.86 -25.21
CA LEU A 432 -16.75 -55.46 -25.72
C LEU A 432 -16.94 -56.00 -27.15
N HIS A 433 -18.05 -56.70 -27.43
CA HIS A 433 -18.35 -57.20 -28.79
C HIS A 433 -18.60 -56.09 -29.82
N ALA A 434 -18.99 -54.88 -29.40
CA ALA A 434 -19.15 -53.73 -30.29
C ALA A 434 -17.84 -52.97 -30.54
N ASN A 435 -16.82 -53.11 -29.68
CA ASN A 435 -15.59 -52.31 -29.70
C ASN A 435 -14.30 -53.14 -29.94
N LEU A 436 -14.38 -54.47 -29.93
CA LEU A 436 -13.24 -55.38 -30.11
C LEU A 436 -13.55 -56.48 -31.12
N THR A 437 -12.56 -56.84 -31.94
CA THR A 437 -12.63 -57.92 -32.92
C THR A 437 -12.41 -59.32 -32.31
N ASP A 438 -11.68 -59.41 -31.19
CA ASP A 438 -11.58 -60.62 -30.36
C ASP A 438 -11.92 -60.32 -28.90
N THR A 439 -12.81 -61.14 -28.33
CA THR A 439 -13.22 -61.10 -26.91
C THR A 439 -12.83 -62.37 -26.15
N LYS A 440 -12.10 -63.31 -26.78
CA LYS A 440 -11.61 -64.54 -26.15
C LYS A 440 -10.53 -64.25 -25.10
N THR A 441 -9.65 -63.30 -25.41
CA THR A 441 -8.58 -62.83 -24.51
C THR A 441 -8.62 -61.32 -24.39
N LEU A 442 -8.67 -60.80 -23.17
CA LEU A 442 -8.78 -59.36 -22.91
C LEU A 442 -7.46 -58.85 -22.29
N PRO A 443 -6.70 -57.97 -22.97
CA PRO A 443 -5.40 -57.50 -22.50
C PRO A 443 -5.52 -56.39 -21.45
N ILE A 444 -6.34 -56.61 -20.40
CA ILE A 444 -6.67 -55.59 -19.37
C ILE A 444 -5.41 -55.02 -18.71
N SER A 445 -4.40 -55.86 -18.44
CA SER A 445 -3.12 -55.40 -17.89
C SER A 445 -2.41 -54.40 -18.81
N LYS A 446 -2.42 -54.63 -20.14
CA LYS A 446 -1.85 -53.70 -21.12
C LYS A 446 -2.66 -52.41 -21.20
N TRP A 447 -4.00 -52.48 -21.17
CA TRP A 447 -4.84 -51.27 -21.14
C TRP A 447 -4.62 -50.44 -19.87
N LYS A 448 -4.41 -51.08 -18.71
CA LYS A 448 -4.07 -50.38 -17.47
C LYS A 448 -2.70 -49.70 -17.55
N GLN A 449 -1.71 -50.35 -18.14
CA GLN A 449 -0.39 -49.73 -18.38
C GLN A 449 -0.52 -48.54 -19.35
N GLU A 450 -1.14 -48.74 -20.51
CA GLU A 450 -1.37 -47.67 -21.51
C GLU A 450 -2.12 -46.47 -20.91
N TYR A 451 -3.12 -46.72 -20.05
CA TYR A 451 -3.84 -45.66 -19.33
C TYR A 451 -2.96 -44.93 -18.30
N ALA A 452 -2.07 -45.64 -17.60
CA ALA A 452 -1.13 -45.05 -16.66
C ALA A 452 -0.09 -44.18 -17.37
N ASP A 453 0.51 -44.70 -18.45
CA ASP A 453 1.49 -44.00 -19.28
C ASP A 453 0.88 -42.72 -19.89
N LEU A 454 -0.33 -42.81 -20.46
CA LEU A 454 -1.05 -41.65 -20.99
C LEU A 454 -1.42 -40.63 -19.92
N LYS A 455 -1.70 -41.07 -18.68
CA LYS A 455 -1.99 -40.16 -17.56
C LYS A 455 -0.74 -39.37 -17.16
N GLU A 456 0.41 -40.03 -17.03
CA GLU A 456 1.69 -39.39 -16.70
C GLU A 456 2.13 -38.41 -17.80
N GLN A 457 1.99 -38.81 -19.07
CA GLN A 457 2.24 -37.94 -20.22
C GLN A 457 1.32 -36.71 -20.19
N ARG A 458 0.02 -36.89 -19.96
CA ARG A 458 -0.95 -35.79 -19.84
C ARG A 458 -0.62 -34.83 -18.70
N ASP A 459 -0.21 -35.32 -17.54
CA ASP A 459 0.13 -34.48 -16.38
C ASP A 459 1.41 -33.66 -16.64
N THR A 460 2.37 -34.24 -17.37
CA THR A 460 3.55 -33.55 -17.90
C THR A 460 3.17 -32.48 -18.92
N ASP A 461 2.35 -32.82 -19.91
CA ASP A 461 1.96 -31.90 -20.99
C ASP A 461 1.02 -30.79 -20.51
N TYR A 462 0.18 -31.03 -19.50
CA TYR A 462 -0.58 -29.99 -18.80
C TYR A 462 0.35 -28.96 -18.15
N THR A 463 1.45 -29.42 -17.54
CA THR A 463 2.45 -28.56 -16.91
C THR A 463 3.19 -27.70 -17.94
N LYS A 464 3.59 -28.30 -19.08
CA LYS A 464 4.15 -27.56 -20.23
C LYS A 464 3.16 -26.54 -20.79
N LEU A 465 1.94 -26.98 -21.15
CA LEU A 465 0.88 -26.12 -21.69
C LEU A 465 0.57 -24.92 -20.78
N LYS A 466 0.64 -25.11 -19.46
CA LYS A 466 0.47 -24.02 -18.48
C LYS A 466 1.61 -22.99 -18.56
N ALA A 467 2.85 -23.44 -18.73
CA ALA A 467 4.00 -22.56 -18.91
C ALA A 467 3.93 -21.83 -20.27
N THR A 468 3.80 -22.56 -21.38
CA THR A 468 3.69 -22.00 -22.74
C THR A 468 2.53 -20.99 -22.85
N ARG A 469 1.38 -21.24 -22.21
CA ARG A 469 0.27 -20.26 -22.18
C ARG A 469 0.57 -19.00 -21.38
N ALA A 470 1.36 -19.08 -20.32
CA ALA A 470 1.78 -17.90 -19.57
C ALA A 470 2.71 -17.03 -20.43
N GLU A 471 3.58 -17.66 -21.22
CA GLU A 471 4.47 -17.01 -22.17
C GLU A 471 3.71 -16.34 -23.32
N VAL A 472 2.77 -17.04 -23.97
CA VAL A 472 1.84 -16.43 -24.96
C VAL A 472 1.14 -15.20 -24.37
N ALA A 473 0.68 -15.27 -23.12
CA ALA A 473 -0.04 -14.16 -22.49
C ALA A 473 0.85 -12.93 -22.27
N GLU A 474 2.13 -13.11 -21.90
CA GLU A 474 3.07 -12.00 -21.76
C GLU A 474 3.47 -11.43 -23.14
N LEU A 475 3.79 -12.27 -24.13
CA LEU A 475 4.02 -11.85 -25.52
C LEU A 475 2.84 -11.04 -26.11
N GLN A 476 1.60 -11.49 -25.90
CA GLN A 476 0.40 -10.77 -26.33
C GLN A 476 0.22 -9.42 -25.62
N LYS A 477 0.56 -9.34 -24.33
CA LYS A 477 0.52 -8.10 -23.54
C LYS A 477 1.57 -7.10 -24.03
N ILE A 478 2.79 -7.56 -24.35
CA ILE A 478 3.84 -6.76 -24.98
C ILE A 478 3.37 -6.26 -26.35
N ARG A 479 2.85 -7.15 -27.20
CA ARG A 479 2.34 -6.79 -28.53
C ARG A 479 1.21 -5.77 -28.46
N LYS A 480 0.27 -5.90 -27.52
CA LYS A 480 -0.80 -4.92 -27.30
C LYS A 480 -0.27 -3.52 -26.96
N CYS A 481 0.82 -3.42 -26.19
CA CYS A 481 1.46 -2.12 -25.91
C CYS A 481 2.06 -1.52 -27.19
N VAL A 482 2.73 -2.35 -27.98
CA VAL A 482 3.32 -1.98 -29.26
C VAL A 482 2.27 -1.55 -30.29
N ASP A 483 1.17 -2.29 -30.44
CA ASP A 483 0.05 -1.94 -31.33
C ASP A 483 -0.57 -0.57 -30.97
N ILE A 484 -0.63 -0.23 -29.68
CA ILE A 484 -1.12 1.08 -29.21
C ILE A 484 -0.15 2.20 -29.58
N ALA A 485 1.16 1.95 -29.55
CA ALA A 485 2.18 2.90 -30.00
C ALA A 485 2.15 3.09 -31.53
N LEU A 486 2.04 2.01 -32.30
CA LEU A 486 1.95 2.03 -33.76
C LEU A 486 0.67 2.72 -34.26
N LYS A 487 -0.48 2.50 -33.61
CA LYS A 487 -1.73 3.20 -33.93
C LYS A 487 -1.66 4.71 -33.70
N ALA A 488 -0.77 5.19 -32.84
CA ALA A 488 -0.52 6.62 -32.63
C ALA A 488 0.45 7.24 -33.66
N GLU A 489 1.01 6.47 -34.60
CA GLU A 489 1.81 6.99 -35.72
C GLU A 489 0.98 7.25 -36.99
N GLN A 490 -0.24 6.71 -37.08
CA GLN A 490 -1.09 6.90 -38.24
C GLN A 490 -1.75 8.29 -38.19
N PRO A 491 -1.58 9.15 -39.21
CA PRO A 491 -2.24 10.46 -39.25
C PRO A 491 -3.76 10.33 -39.27
N GLU A 492 -4.46 11.28 -38.64
CA GLU A 492 -5.92 11.23 -38.40
C GLU A 492 -6.77 11.08 -39.68
N GLN A 493 -6.23 11.43 -40.85
CA GLN A 493 -6.91 11.27 -42.14
C GLN A 493 -7.30 9.82 -42.45
N THR A 494 -6.60 8.81 -41.91
CA THR A 494 -6.95 7.40 -42.14
C THR A 494 -8.10 6.92 -41.26
N GLN A 495 -8.27 7.47 -40.05
CA GLN A 495 -9.30 7.04 -39.08
C GLN A 495 -10.73 7.42 -39.51
N SER A 496 -10.89 8.40 -40.41
CA SER A 496 -12.20 8.76 -40.99
C SER A 496 -12.62 7.88 -42.17
N ARG A 497 -11.68 7.18 -42.82
CA ARG A 497 -11.95 6.42 -44.06
C ARG A 497 -12.51 5.02 -43.79
N THR A 498 -12.02 4.31 -42.77
CA THR A 498 -12.55 2.97 -42.42
C THR A 498 -13.98 3.02 -41.90
N LYS A 499 -14.33 4.05 -41.10
CA LYS A 499 -15.71 4.26 -40.63
C LYS A 499 -16.73 4.61 -41.73
N ARG A 500 -16.30 4.81 -42.98
CA ARG A 500 -17.17 5.18 -44.11
C ARG A 500 -17.35 4.06 -45.14
N HIS A 501 -16.68 2.93 -45.00
CA HIS A 501 -16.82 1.79 -45.92
C HIS A 501 -17.65 0.62 -45.37
N ASP A 502 -17.80 0.48 -44.05
CA ASP A 502 -18.66 -0.56 -43.43
C ASP A 502 -20.15 -0.15 -43.29
N ILE A 503 -20.62 0.79 -44.11
CA ILE A 503 -22.04 1.23 -44.15
C ILE A 503 -22.69 0.98 -45.51
N ASP A 504 -21.91 0.75 -46.58
CA ASP A 504 -22.40 0.41 -47.92
C ASP A 504 -21.61 -0.78 -48.53
N ARG A 505 -21.88 -2.00 -48.03
CA ARG A 505 -21.89 -3.24 -48.84
C ARG A 505 -22.49 -4.44 -48.12
#